data_AF-A0A536Z8E7-F1
#
_entry.id   AF-A0A536Z8E7-F1
#
_cell.length_a   1.000
_cell.length_b   1.000
_cell.length_c   1.000
_cell.angle_alpha   90.00
_cell.angle_beta   90.00
_cell.angle_gamma   90.00
#
_symmetry.space_group_name_H-M   'P 1'
#
loop_
_entity.id
_entity.type
_entity.pdbx_description
1 polymer ?
#
loop_
_entity_poly.entity_id
_entity_poly.type
_entity_poly.pdbx_seq_one_letter_code
_entity_poly.pdbx_strand_id
1 'polypeptide(L)'
;ETEFRSESIAMTQTIKAHAEKKGLTATQFALAWVLNNRIVSAVIGGPRTFEQWTEYLSAVGKTLEAEDEALIDSLVRPGHPSTPGYNDPQYPFYGRIVD
;
A
#
# COMPACT_ATOMS: atom_id res chain seq x y z
N GLU A 1 7.28 -18.73 -4.80
CA GLU A 1 6.30 -18.67 -5.91
C GLU A 1 4.87 -18.36 -5.47
N THR A 2 4.47 -18.66 -4.23
CA THR A 2 3.08 -18.49 -3.71
C THR A 2 2.50 -17.07 -3.75
N GLU A 3 3.34 -16.03 -3.81
CA GLU A 3 2.89 -14.62 -3.77
C GLU A 3 2.75 -13.97 -5.16
N PHE A 4 3.35 -14.55 -6.21
CA PHE A 4 3.29 -14.01 -7.57
C PHE A 4 2.09 -14.57 -8.32
N ARG A 5 1.05 -13.75 -8.51
CA ARG A 5 -0.25 -14.20 -9.03
C ARG A 5 -0.87 -13.18 -9.99
N SER A 6 -1.64 -13.68 -10.95
CA SER A 6 -2.38 -12.88 -11.92
C SER A 6 -3.32 -11.87 -11.26
N GLU A 7 -4.00 -12.26 -10.18
CA GLU A 7 -4.94 -11.39 -9.45
C GLU A 7 -4.20 -10.24 -8.76
N SER A 8 -3.08 -10.52 -8.09
CA SER A 8 -2.22 -9.49 -7.49
C SER A 8 -1.70 -8.51 -8.55
N ILE A 9 -1.34 -9.01 -9.73
CA ILE A 9 -0.88 -8.17 -10.84
C ILE A 9 -2.01 -7.29 -11.36
N ALA A 10 -3.22 -7.83 -11.50
CA ALA A 10 -4.38 -7.05 -11.92
C ALA A 10 -4.71 -5.92 -10.91
N MET A 11 -4.70 -6.21 -9.61
CA MET A 11 -4.89 -5.21 -8.56
C MET A 11 -3.82 -4.12 -8.61
N THR A 12 -2.55 -4.48 -8.81
CA THR A 12 -1.46 -3.50 -8.91
C THR A 12 -1.60 -2.59 -10.14
N GLN A 13 -2.15 -3.08 -11.26
CA GLN A 13 -2.48 -2.21 -12.40
C GLN A 13 -3.59 -1.20 -12.05
N THR A 14 -4.62 -1.62 -11.33
CA THR A 14 -5.68 -0.71 -10.85
C THR A 14 -5.10 0.36 -9.92
N ILE A 15 -4.27 -0.03 -8.96
CA ILE A 15 -3.62 0.91 -8.02
C ILE A 15 -2.72 1.89 -8.78
N LYS A 16 -1.93 1.40 -9.74
CA LYS A 16 -1.07 2.23 -10.57
C LYS A 16 -1.87 3.28 -11.34
N ALA A 17 -2.94 2.87 -12.03
CA ALA A 17 -3.77 3.79 -12.80
C ALA A 17 -4.44 4.85 -11.91
N HIS A 18 -4.78 4.50 -10.67
CA HIS A 18 -5.29 5.46 -9.68
C HIS A 18 -4.22 6.45 -9.23
N ALA A 19 -3.02 5.97 -8.87
CA ALA A 19 -1.89 6.81 -8.49
C ALA A 19 -1.54 7.83 -9.60
N GLU A 20 -1.51 7.39 -10.85
CA GLU A 20 -1.20 8.24 -12.01
C GLU A 20 -2.21 9.39 -12.19
N LYS A 21 -3.50 9.14 -11.94
CA LYS A 21 -4.53 10.20 -11.99
C LYS A 21 -4.29 11.29 -10.94
N LYS A 22 -3.64 10.96 -9.82
CA LYS A 22 -3.26 11.89 -8.76
C LYS A 22 -1.86 12.50 -8.95
N GLY A 23 -1.21 12.21 -10.09
CA GLY A 23 0.15 12.68 -10.35
C GLY A 23 1.22 12.00 -9.49
N LEU A 24 0.94 10.79 -9.00
CA LEU A 24 1.86 9.96 -8.23
C LEU A 24 2.31 8.75 -9.05
N THR A 25 3.52 8.27 -8.79
CA THR A 25 3.91 6.93 -9.23
C THR A 25 3.30 5.86 -8.32
N ALA A 26 3.22 4.61 -8.79
CA ALA A 26 2.78 3.49 -7.95
C ALA A 26 3.66 3.32 -6.70
N THR A 27 4.97 3.54 -6.82
CA THR A 27 5.91 3.51 -5.71
C THR A 27 5.60 4.59 -4.68
N GLN A 28 5.38 5.83 -5.13
CA GLN A 28 5.04 6.96 -4.26
C GLN A 28 3.73 6.72 -3.53
N PHE A 29 2.70 6.24 -4.23
CA PHE A 29 1.42 5.89 -3.64
C PHE A 29 1.56 4.80 -2.57
N ALA A 30 2.29 3.72 -2.86
CA ALA A 30 2.47 2.62 -1.92
C ALA A 30 3.17 3.07 -0.63
N LEU A 31 4.23 3.88 -0.75
CA LEU A 31 4.95 4.41 0.42
C LEU A 31 4.11 5.40 1.20
N ALA A 32 3.41 6.31 0.51
CA ALA A 32 2.50 7.26 1.14
C ALA A 32 1.37 6.53 1.89
N TRP A 33 0.84 5.43 1.33
CA TRP A 33 -0.20 4.62 1.97
C TRP A 33 0.28 3.98 3.27
N VAL A 34 1.50 3.42 3.28
CA VAL A 34 2.07 2.86 4.51
C VAL A 34 2.30 3.96 5.55
N LEU A 35 2.85 5.11 5.13
CA LEU A 35 3.14 6.25 6.01
C LEU A 35 1.89 7.02 6.47
N ASN A 36 0.76 6.90 5.77
CA ASN A 36 -0.52 7.50 6.19
C ASN A 36 -1.07 6.83 7.46
N ASN A 37 -0.59 5.63 7.77
CA ASN A 37 -1.01 4.91 8.95
C ASN A 37 -0.32 5.44 10.21
N ARG A 38 -1.10 6.04 11.11
CA ARG A 38 -0.64 6.69 12.35
C ARG A 38 0.16 5.78 13.29
N ILE A 39 0.03 4.46 13.20
CA ILE A 39 0.80 3.53 14.04
C ILE A 39 2.15 3.14 13.44
N VAL A 40 2.42 3.54 12.19
CA VAL A 40 3.67 3.24 11.50
C VAL A 40 4.63 4.43 11.65
N SER A 41 5.74 4.21 12.36
CA SER A 41 6.75 5.25 12.56
C SER A 41 7.75 5.36 11.40
N ALA A 42 7.98 4.28 10.66
CA ALA A 42 8.96 4.23 9.58
C ALA A 42 8.69 3.10 8.59
N VAL A 43 9.22 3.25 7.37
CA VAL A 43 9.22 2.22 6.32
C VAL A 43 10.65 1.76 6.07
N ILE A 44 10.85 0.44 6.05
CA ILE A 44 12.12 -0.15 5.64
C ILE A 44 12.16 -0.16 4.10
N GLY A 45 13.03 0.66 3.53
CA GLY A 45 13.28 0.69 2.09
C GLY A 45 14.38 -0.30 1.68
N GLY A 46 14.15 -1.03 0.59
CA GLY A 46 15.16 -1.89 -0.04
C GLY A 46 15.46 -1.51 -1.50
N PRO A 47 15.79 -0.24 -1.82
CA PRO A 47 16.11 0.16 -3.19
C PRO A 47 17.38 -0.57 -3.67
N ARG A 48 17.38 -0.97 -4.94
CA ARG A 48 18.55 -1.58 -5.61
C ARG A 48 19.30 -0.58 -6.49
N THR A 49 18.71 0.58 -6.75
CA THR A 49 19.31 1.66 -7.54
C THR A 49 19.10 3.02 -6.89
N PHE A 50 19.89 4.00 -7.30
CA PHE A 50 19.79 5.36 -6.77
C PHE A 50 18.49 6.05 -7.19
N GLU A 51 17.96 5.73 -8.37
CA GLU A 51 16.69 6.22 -8.87
C GLU A 51 15.54 5.73 -7.98
N GLN A 52 15.55 4.45 -7.58
CA GLN A 52 14.57 3.90 -6.63
C GLN A 52 14.67 4.59 -5.27
N TRP A 53 15.89 4.82 -4.77
CA TRP A 53 16.09 5.56 -3.52
C TRP A 53 15.51 6.97 -3.58
N THR A 54 15.79 7.69 -4.68
CA THR A 54 15.28 9.04 -4.91
C THR A 54 13.75 9.05 -5.01
N GLU A 55 13.18 8.06 -5.69
CA GLU A 55 11.72 7.90 -5.77
C GLU A 55 11.10 7.64 -4.39
N TYR A 56 11.74 6.82 -3.55
CA TYR A 56 11.24 6.53 -2.21
C TYR A 56 11.20 7.81 -1.35
N LEU A 57 12.26 8.62 -1.41
CA LEU A 57 12.31 9.90 -0.69
C LEU A 57 11.25 10.87 -1.19
N SER A 58 10.94 10.87 -2.49
CA SER A 58 9.93 11.76 -3.07
C SER A 58 8.49 11.46 -2.63
N ALA A 59 8.25 10.30 -2.01
CA ALA A 59 6.96 9.92 -1.44
C ALA A 59 6.70 10.56 -0.07
N VAL A 60 7.74 11.00 0.64
CA VAL A 60 7.61 11.59 1.98
C VAL A 60 6.84 12.91 1.89
N GLY A 61 5.82 13.07 2.72
CA GLY A 61 4.95 14.26 2.74
C GLY A 61 3.87 14.27 1.66
N LYS A 62 3.77 13.23 0.82
CA LYS A 62 2.59 13.03 -0.03
C LYS A 62 1.40 12.63 0.85
N THR A 63 0.27 13.26 0.64
CA THR A 63 -0.96 12.98 1.38
C THR A 63 -1.87 12.10 0.53
N LEU A 64 -2.49 11.12 1.18
CA LEU A 64 -3.59 10.35 0.61
C LEU A 64 -4.91 10.81 1.24
N GLU A 65 -5.97 10.67 0.48
CA GLU A 65 -7.34 11.02 0.86
C GLU A 65 -8.14 9.74 1.17
N ALA A 66 -9.33 9.90 1.75
CA ALA A 66 -10.18 8.76 2.13
C ALA A 66 -10.52 7.84 0.95
N GLU A 67 -10.62 8.38 -0.27
CA GLU A 67 -10.85 7.59 -1.49
C GLU A 67 -9.69 6.64 -1.83
N ASP A 68 -8.46 7.00 -1.47
CA ASP A 68 -7.27 6.21 -1.74
C ASP A 68 -7.25 4.97 -0.83
N GLU A 69 -7.60 5.15 0.44
CA GLU A 69 -7.75 4.02 1.39
C GLU A 69 -8.93 3.14 1.01
N ALA A 70 -10.08 3.73 0.64
CA ALA A 70 -11.25 2.98 0.20
C ALA A 70 -10.97 2.14 -1.05
N LEU A 71 -10.17 2.64 -2.00
CA LEU A 71 -9.73 1.85 -3.15
C LEU A 71 -8.94 0.62 -2.70
N ILE A 72 -7.93 0.80 -1.84
CA ILE A 72 -7.10 -0.31 -1.37
C ILE A 72 -7.94 -1.34 -0.62
N ASP A 73 -8.84 -0.91 0.26
CA ASP A 73 -9.73 -1.81 1.01
C ASP A 73 -10.69 -2.60 0.11
N SER A 74 -11.08 -2.03 -1.05
CA SER A 74 -11.90 -2.72 -2.04
C SER A 74 -11.14 -3.81 -2.81
N LEU A 75 -9.83 -3.66 -2.96
CA LEU A 75 -8.95 -4.61 -3.66
C LEU A 75 -8.38 -5.67 -2.71
N VAL A 76 -8.06 -5.25 -1.48
CA VAL A 76 -7.48 -6.08 -0.42
C VAL A 76 -8.25 -5.80 0.86
N ARG A 77 -9.08 -6.77 1.26
CA ARG A 77 -9.91 -6.63 2.45
C ARG A 77 -9.03 -6.33 3.69
N PRO A 78 -9.39 -5.35 4.53
CA PRO A 78 -8.68 -5.08 5.77
C PRO A 78 -8.41 -6.35 6.59
N GLY A 79 -7.19 -6.46 7.11
CA GLY A 79 -6.74 -7.61 7.88
C GLY A 79 -6.37 -8.84 7.04
N HIS A 80 -6.40 -8.77 5.70
CA HIS A 80 -6.02 -9.89 4.84
C HIS A 80 -4.88 -9.47 3.90
N PRO A 81 -4.01 -10.40 3.48
CA PRO A 81 -3.19 -10.19 2.31
C PRO A 81 -4.09 -10.14 1.05
N SER A 82 -3.52 -9.83 -0.12
CA SER A 82 -4.27 -9.91 -1.39
C SER A 82 -4.83 -11.31 -1.69
N THR A 83 -4.40 -12.33 -0.93
CA THR A 83 -5.13 -13.60 -0.78
C THR A 83 -6.18 -13.47 0.32
N PRO A 84 -7.47 -13.57 0.01
CA PRO A 84 -8.47 -13.79 1.05
C PRO A 84 -8.14 -15.09 1.80
N GLY A 85 -8.06 -15.05 3.13
CA GLY A 85 -7.57 -16.15 3.94
C GLY A 85 -8.11 -16.15 5.38
N TYR A 86 -7.64 -17.13 6.16
CA TYR A 86 -7.97 -17.29 7.57
C TYR A 86 -7.25 -16.24 8.41
N ASN A 87 -8.01 -15.54 9.25
CA ASN A 87 -7.47 -14.72 10.32
C ASN A 87 -7.57 -15.50 11.61
N ASP A 88 -6.45 -15.64 12.32
CA ASP A 88 -6.46 -16.30 13.63
C ASP A 88 -7.26 -15.45 14.63
N PRO A 89 -8.40 -15.95 15.16
CA PRO A 89 -9.18 -15.22 16.14
C PRO A 89 -8.39 -14.88 17.41
N GLN A 90 -7.29 -15.58 17.70
CA GLN A 90 -6.44 -15.33 18.85
C GLN A 90 -5.49 -14.13 18.65
N TYR A 91 -5.26 -13.70 17.41
CA TYR A 91 -4.36 -12.59 17.06
C TYR A 91 -5.05 -11.53 16.20
N PRO A 92 -6.00 -10.78 16.78
CA PRO A 92 -6.70 -9.71 16.06
C PRO A 92 -5.73 -8.60 15.62
N PHE A 93 -5.92 -8.10 14.40
CA PHE A 93 -5.11 -7.02 13.84
C PHE A 93 -5.77 -5.67 14.11
N TYR A 94 -5.04 -4.77 14.77
CA TYR A 94 -5.49 -3.41 15.10
C TYR A 94 -4.84 -2.36 14.18
N GLY A 95 -4.47 -2.78 12.97
CA GLY A 95 -3.33 -2.25 12.25
C GLY A 95 -3.47 -0.85 11.68
N ARG A 96 -4.67 -0.26 11.58
CA ARG A 96 -4.85 1.12 11.09
C ARG A 96 -5.94 1.81 11.89
N ILE A 97 -5.63 3.00 12.40
CA ILE A 97 -6.60 3.87 13.09
C ILE A 97 -7.36 4.64 12.01
N VAL A 98 -8.67 4.43 11.91
CA VAL A 98 -9.60 5.22 11.09
C VAL A 98 -10.38 6.14 12.02
N ASP A 99 -10.48 7.43 11.65
CA ASP A 99 -11.28 8.42 12.39
C ASP A 99 -12.78 8.27 12.06
#